data_AF-A0A7M3XY34-F1
#
_entry.id   AF-A0A7M3XY34-F1
#
_cell.length_a   1.000
_cell.length_b   1.000
_cell.length_c   1.000
_cell.angle_alpha   90.00
_cell.angle_beta   90.00
_cell.angle_gamma   90.00
#
_symmetry.space_group_name_H-M   'P 1'
#
loop_
_entity.id
_entity.type
_entity.pdbx_description
1 polymer ?
#
loop_
_entity_poly.entity_id
_entity_poly.type
_entity_poly.pdbx_seq_one_letter_code
_entity_poly.pdbx_strand_id
1 'polypeptide(L)'
;MKRCYFAIFMTLMLIIPAFPLVVSADGHGTPDDIVQYQGSANLVIHDDLVASQNITATWSLNISISDYVGTSELPHPGIGIRSQIDQYLGDSDGNLSQTEVDSFSQYIISARNWTDSEVGGCCILDHESFTVVDMNISTRVPSIGPVWDRNGTWGWTEESTLIGATDSRSTRLIDLPRVGNVVEEIPLTIILPMNYEFHYSAMQEIIQGTPGEFTVNRSAAPVASNIRISVGENSDPHSFVQRISDGSQVPLDSPTTYEGYCQDSALENTQ
;
A
#
# COMPACT_ATOMS: atom_id res chain seq x y z
N MET A 1 -60.19 61.67 17.81
CA MET A 1 -60.06 60.20 17.83
C MET A 1 -59.78 59.70 16.42
N LYS A 2 -58.51 59.49 16.09
CA LYS A 2 -58.06 59.00 14.77
C LYS A 2 -57.35 57.67 14.98
N ARG A 3 -57.84 56.65 14.29
CA ARG A 3 -57.39 55.25 14.32
C ARG A 3 -55.95 55.16 13.79
N CYS A 4 -55.03 54.66 14.60
CA CYS A 4 -53.70 54.23 14.15
C CYS A 4 -53.82 52.84 13.52
N TYR A 5 -53.50 52.74 12.24
CA TYR A 5 -53.34 51.46 11.55
C TYR A 5 -51.95 50.91 11.84
N PHE A 6 -51.93 49.68 12.38
CA PHE A 6 -50.74 48.90 12.68
C PHE A 6 -50.23 48.29 11.37
N ALA A 7 -49.09 48.77 10.87
CA ALA A 7 -48.44 48.18 9.70
C ALA A 7 -47.54 47.02 10.15
N ILE A 8 -47.93 45.79 9.84
CA ILE A 8 -47.13 44.58 10.06
C ILE A 8 -46.12 44.49 8.91
N PHE A 9 -44.84 44.61 9.24
CA PHE A 9 -43.73 44.44 8.29
C PHE A 9 -43.50 42.93 8.09
N MET A 10 -43.93 42.40 6.95
CA MET A 10 -43.71 41.01 6.56
C MET A 10 -42.31 40.89 5.93
N THR A 11 -41.33 40.45 6.71
CA THR A 11 -39.98 40.10 6.22
C THR A 11 -40.04 38.83 5.38
N LEU A 12 -39.86 39.00 4.06
CA LEU A 12 -39.68 37.92 3.10
C LEU A 12 -38.21 37.46 3.16
N MET A 13 -37.91 36.35 3.84
CA MET A 13 -36.60 35.69 3.77
C MET A 13 -36.44 35.03 2.39
N LEU A 14 -35.62 35.65 1.54
CA LEU A 14 -35.11 35.05 0.30
C LEU A 14 -34.11 33.95 0.68
N ILE A 15 -34.53 32.69 0.52
CA ILE A 15 -33.65 31.51 0.59
C ILE A 15 -32.90 31.46 -0.74
N ILE A 16 -31.65 31.94 -0.73
CA ILE A 16 -30.71 31.73 -1.83
C ILE A 16 -30.17 30.30 -1.69
N PRO A 17 -30.32 29.42 -2.69
CA PRO A 17 -29.69 28.11 -2.65
C PRO A 17 -28.17 28.32 -2.66
N ALA A 18 -27.50 27.86 -1.60
CA ALA A 18 -26.06 27.77 -1.56
C ALA A 18 -25.62 26.72 -2.58
N PHE A 19 -25.26 27.17 -3.79
CA PHE A 19 -24.41 26.38 -4.65
C PHE A 19 -23.07 26.19 -3.91
N PRO A 20 -22.55 24.95 -3.79
CA PRO A 20 -21.21 24.78 -3.26
C PRO A 20 -20.26 25.51 -4.21
N LEU A 21 -19.63 26.56 -3.71
CA LEU A 21 -18.44 27.13 -4.33
C LEU A 21 -17.41 26.01 -4.33
N VAL A 22 -17.12 25.48 -5.52
CA VAL A 22 -15.91 24.69 -5.73
C VAL A 22 -14.76 25.66 -5.49
N VAL A 23 -14.22 25.63 -4.28
CA VAL A 23 -12.92 26.25 -4.00
C VAL A 23 -11.93 25.40 -4.77
N SER A 24 -11.52 25.87 -5.95
CA SER A 24 -10.26 25.42 -6.53
C SER A 24 -9.19 25.84 -5.54
N ALA A 25 -8.62 24.86 -4.84
CA ALA A 25 -7.30 25.03 -4.26
C ALA A 25 -6.34 25.44 -5.39
N ASP A 26 -5.39 26.31 -5.07
CA ASP A 26 -4.47 26.90 -6.00
C ASP A 26 -3.80 25.85 -6.91
N GLY A 27 -3.74 26.15 -8.21
CA GLY A 27 -3.16 25.33 -9.27
C GLY A 27 -1.63 25.24 -9.20
N HIS A 28 -1.12 24.66 -8.12
CA HIS A 28 0.23 24.12 -8.00
C HIS A 28 0.19 22.61 -7.72
N GLY A 29 -0.82 21.93 -8.28
CA GLY A 29 -0.88 20.46 -8.28
C GLY A 29 0.22 19.86 -9.16
N THR A 30 0.68 18.67 -8.80
CA THR A 30 1.36 17.78 -9.75
C THR A 30 0.49 17.67 -11.01
N PRO A 31 1.05 17.85 -12.22
CA PRO A 31 0.29 17.59 -13.44
C PRO A 31 -0.36 16.20 -13.40
N ASP A 32 -1.64 16.10 -13.79
CA ASP A 32 -2.45 14.87 -13.68
C ASP A 32 -1.88 13.69 -14.50
N ASP A 33 -0.98 13.98 -15.43
CA ASP A 33 -0.29 13.05 -16.31
C ASP A 33 1.05 12.53 -15.76
N ILE A 34 1.50 13.01 -14.59
CA ILE A 34 2.73 12.56 -13.96
C ILE A 34 2.46 11.40 -12.99
N VAL A 35 3.12 10.27 -13.25
CA VAL A 35 3.20 9.17 -12.28
C VAL A 35 4.07 9.60 -11.11
N GLN A 36 3.45 9.83 -9.96
CA GLN A 36 4.11 10.35 -8.76
C GLN A 36 5.06 9.33 -8.11
N TYR A 37 4.62 8.06 -8.04
CA TYR A 37 5.33 6.97 -7.36
C TYR A 37 5.50 5.78 -8.30
N GLN A 38 6.71 5.23 -8.35
CA GLN A 38 7.05 4.05 -9.11
C GLN A 38 7.99 3.18 -8.29
N GLY A 39 7.92 1.87 -8.46
CA GLY A 39 8.79 0.96 -7.71
C GLY A 39 8.14 -0.38 -7.42
N SER A 40 8.83 -1.15 -6.59
CA SER A 40 8.36 -2.42 -6.08
C SER A 40 8.99 -2.73 -4.73
N ALA A 41 8.25 -3.48 -3.92
CA ALA A 41 8.71 -4.05 -2.68
C ALA A 41 8.56 -5.58 -2.74
N ASN A 42 9.46 -6.32 -2.10
CA ASN A 42 9.32 -7.76 -1.92
C ASN A 42 9.59 -8.16 -0.48
N LEU A 43 8.72 -9.04 0.03
CA LEU A 43 8.92 -9.79 1.26
C LEU A 43 9.04 -11.27 0.90
N VAL A 44 10.19 -11.87 1.16
CA VAL A 44 10.43 -13.30 0.93
C VAL A 44 10.56 -13.99 2.28
N ILE A 45 9.63 -14.88 2.61
CA ILE A 45 9.69 -15.68 3.83
C ILE A 45 10.38 -17.02 3.50
N HIS A 46 11.44 -17.35 4.22
CA HIS A 46 12.28 -18.51 3.89
C HIS A 46 11.92 -19.77 4.67
N ASP A 47 11.50 -19.61 5.92
CA ASP A 47 11.25 -20.73 6.83
C ASP A 47 9.77 -21.15 6.84
N ASP A 48 9.53 -22.43 7.11
CA ASP A 48 8.19 -22.97 7.28
C ASP A 48 7.44 -22.23 8.40
N LEU A 49 6.18 -21.89 8.13
CA LEU A 49 5.33 -21.16 9.07
C LEU A 49 4.64 -22.11 10.08
N VAL A 50 5.40 -23.00 10.70
CA VAL A 50 4.90 -23.87 11.79
C VAL A 50 4.77 -23.08 13.10
N ALA A 51 3.99 -23.58 14.05
CA ALA A 51 3.68 -22.85 15.28
C ALA A 51 4.89 -22.72 16.21
N SER A 52 5.01 -21.54 16.86
CA SER A 52 5.98 -21.24 17.92
C SER A 52 7.44 -21.42 17.48
N GLN A 53 7.78 -20.90 16.30
CA GLN A 53 9.14 -20.93 15.75
C GLN A 53 9.62 -19.55 15.35
N ASN A 54 10.94 -19.36 15.41
CA ASN A 54 11.58 -18.21 14.81
C ASN A 54 11.68 -18.44 13.31
N ILE A 55 11.46 -17.37 12.55
CA ILE A 55 11.54 -17.40 11.10
C ILE A 55 12.44 -16.27 10.60
N THR A 56 12.94 -16.45 9.40
CA THR A 56 13.76 -15.51 8.66
C THR A 56 13.04 -15.10 7.38
N ALA A 57 13.17 -13.83 7.05
CA ALA A 57 12.64 -13.26 5.83
C ALA A 57 13.62 -12.25 5.23
N THR A 58 13.46 -11.94 3.96
CA THR A 58 14.20 -10.87 3.28
C THR A 58 13.24 -9.79 2.85
N TRP A 59 13.58 -8.55 3.20
CA TRP A 59 12.92 -7.36 2.71
C TRP A 59 13.75 -6.72 1.60
N SER A 60 13.10 -6.33 0.51
CA SER A 60 13.71 -5.50 -0.52
C SER A 60 12.73 -4.44 -1.00
N LEU A 61 13.22 -3.23 -1.22
CA LEU A 61 12.44 -2.09 -1.69
C LEU A 61 13.22 -1.35 -2.76
N ASN A 62 12.53 -0.90 -3.80
CA ASN A 62 13.04 0.11 -4.71
C ASN A 62 11.92 1.10 -5.01
N ILE A 63 12.10 2.36 -4.62
CA ILE A 63 11.12 3.42 -4.85
C ILE A 63 11.73 4.56 -5.67
N SER A 64 10.89 5.13 -6.53
CA SER A 64 11.13 6.32 -7.32
C SER A 64 9.95 7.26 -7.20
N ILE A 65 10.25 8.51 -6.92
CA ILE A 65 9.28 9.56 -6.61
C ILE A 65 9.60 10.74 -7.51
N SER A 66 8.57 11.35 -8.09
CA SER A 66 8.72 12.55 -8.91
C SER A 66 9.24 13.75 -8.09
N ASP A 67 10.07 14.60 -8.69
CA ASP A 67 10.55 15.83 -8.05
C ASP A 67 9.42 16.83 -7.69
N TYR A 68 8.25 16.67 -8.30
CA TYR A 68 7.05 17.43 -7.94
C TYR A 68 6.53 17.09 -6.53
N VAL A 69 6.84 15.90 -6.03
CA VAL A 69 6.39 15.41 -4.73
C VAL A 69 7.53 15.54 -3.72
N GLY A 70 7.27 16.28 -2.64
CA GLY A 70 8.18 16.39 -1.51
C GLY A 70 8.11 15.20 -0.55
N THR A 71 8.98 15.19 0.44
CA THR A 71 8.99 14.20 1.53
C THR A 71 8.23 14.72 2.74
N SER A 72 7.51 13.83 3.44
CA SER A 72 6.90 14.11 4.75
C SER A 72 7.94 14.30 5.86
N GLU A 73 9.17 13.86 5.63
CA GLU A 73 10.26 14.00 6.59
C GLU A 73 10.76 15.45 6.70
N LEU A 74 10.45 16.30 5.72
CA LEU A 74 10.78 17.73 5.73
C LEU A 74 9.50 18.58 5.78
N PRO A 75 9.56 19.80 6.30
CA PRO A 75 8.40 20.69 6.30
C PRO A 75 7.89 20.99 4.89
N HIS A 76 6.58 21.18 4.76
CA HIS A 76 5.90 21.63 3.52
C HIS A 76 6.14 20.74 2.28
N PRO A 77 5.72 19.46 2.27
CA PRO A 77 5.89 18.55 1.12
C PRO A 77 5.31 19.04 -0.20
N GLY A 78 4.31 19.93 -0.15
CA GLY A 78 3.67 20.49 -1.34
C GLY A 78 4.55 21.41 -2.20
N ILE A 79 5.72 21.85 -1.72
CA ILE A 79 6.63 22.70 -2.52
C ILE A 79 7.55 21.90 -3.45
N GLY A 80 7.44 20.56 -3.46
CA GLY A 80 8.31 19.65 -4.21
C GLY A 80 9.68 19.46 -3.56
N ILE A 81 10.32 18.33 -3.84
CA ILE A 81 11.50 17.90 -3.09
C ILE A 81 12.67 18.88 -3.23
N ARG A 82 12.87 19.44 -4.42
CA ARG A 82 14.02 20.30 -4.69
C ARG A 82 13.98 21.58 -3.87
N SER A 83 12.81 22.22 -3.83
CA SER A 83 12.61 23.41 -3.02
C SER A 83 12.66 23.09 -1.53
N GLN A 84 12.23 21.89 -1.10
CA GLN A 84 12.39 21.47 0.30
C GLN A 84 13.86 21.33 0.70
N ILE A 85 14.68 20.69 -0.15
CA ILE A 85 16.10 20.49 0.14
C ILE A 85 16.81 21.85 0.24
N ASP A 86 16.65 22.71 -0.76
CA ASP A 86 17.22 24.07 -0.79
C ASP A 86 16.77 24.90 0.44
N GLN A 87 15.49 24.79 0.83
CA GLN A 87 14.95 25.59 1.94
C GLN A 87 15.32 25.07 3.33
N TYR A 88 15.33 23.76 3.55
CA TYR A 88 15.44 23.17 4.89
C TYR A 88 16.79 22.51 5.19
N LEU A 89 17.52 22.14 4.14
CA LEU A 89 18.85 21.52 4.25
C LEU A 89 19.94 22.37 3.57
N GLY A 90 19.56 23.51 3.01
CA GLY A 90 20.38 24.37 2.19
C GLY A 90 20.42 25.83 2.63
N ASP A 91 20.79 26.70 1.71
CA ASP A 91 20.90 28.15 1.93
C ASP A 91 19.76 28.97 1.30
N SER A 92 18.78 28.30 0.69
CA SER A 92 17.59 28.90 0.06
C SER A 92 17.94 29.88 -1.07
N ASP A 93 19.01 29.61 -1.82
CA ASP A 93 19.44 30.45 -2.95
C ASP A 93 18.67 30.16 -4.26
N GLY A 94 17.81 29.12 -4.24
CA GLY A 94 17.00 28.69 -5.37
C GLY A 94 17.71 27.72 -6.31
N ASN A 95 18.86 27.16 -5.92
CA ASN A 95 19.64 26.25 -6.73
C ASN A 95 20.28 25.12 -5.91
N LEU A 96 19.90 23.87 -6.21
CA LEU A 96 20.50 22.70 -5.56
C LEU A 96 21.97 22.52 -5.92
N SER A 97 22.79 22.49 -4.88
CA SER A 97 24.22 22.17 -4.88
C SER A 97 24.49 20.72 -4.46
N GLN A 98 25.71 20.25 -4.70
CA GLN A 98 26.14 18.90 -4.30
C GLN A 98 26.03 18.69 -2.78
N THR A 99 26.42 19.70 -1.99
CA THR A 99 26.40 19.64 -0.52
C THR A 99 24.99 19.42 0.02
N GLU A 100 23.99 20.04 -0.59
CA GLU A 100 22.60 19.97 -0.15
C GLU A 100 21.98 18.60 -0.50
N VAL A 101 22.23 18.09 -1.70
CA VAL A 101 21.76 16.75 -2.09
C VAL A 101 22.48 15.65 -1.28
N ASP A 102 23.75 15.82 -0.93
CA ASP A 102 24.48 14.90 -0.04
C ASP A 102 23.90 14.93 1.38
N SER A 103 23.57 16.12 1.88
CA SER A 103 22.90 16.29 3.19
C SER A 103 21.53 15.63 3.20
N PHE A 104 20.77 15.77 2.11
CA PHE A 104 19.49 15.10 1.93
C PHE A 104 19.62 13.58 1.85
N SER A 105 20.65 13.05 1.17
CA SER A 105 20.94 11.61 1.15
C SER A 105 21.13 11.07 2.57
N GLN A 106 21.95 11.74 3.40
CA GLN A 106 22.15 11.33 4.80
C GLN A 106 20.86 11.42 5.62
N TYR A 107 20.04 12.43 5.36
CA TYR A 107 18.75 12.58 6.02
C TYR A 107 17.83 11.38 5.75
N ILE A 108 17.69 10.97 4.48
CA ILE A 108 16.89 9.79 4.10
C ILE A 108 17.46 8.51 4.71
N ILE A 109 18.78 8.30 4.67
CA ILE A 109 19.43 7.13 5.28
C ILE A 109 19.10 7.06 6.77
N SER A 110 19.16 8.19 7.48
CA SER A 110 18.85 8.22 8.92
C SER A 110 17.37 7.95 9.22
N ALA A 111 16.45 8.50 8.40
CA ALA A 111 15.02 8.33 8.58
C ALA A 111 14.54 6.91 8.23
N ARG A 112 15.22 6.25 7.28
CA ARG A 112 14.86 4.91 6.79
C ARG A 112 15.63 3.78 7.48
N ASN A 113 16.48 4.08 8.46
CA ASN A 113 17.18 3.06 9.25
C ASN A 113 16.31 2.59 10.44
N TRP A 114 15.21 1.91 10.13
CA TRP A 114 14.27 1.37 11.12
C TRP A 114 14.69 -0.02 11.61
N THR A 115 14.29 -0.36 12.84
CA THR A 115 14.57 -1.68 13.44
C THR A 115 13.33 -2.58 13.54
N ASP A 116 12.17 -2.01 13.23
CA ASP A 116 10.84 -2.60 13.36
C ASP A 116 10.13 -2.57 12.01
N SER A 117 9.71 -3.73 11.50
CA SER A 117 9.12 -3.85 10.16
C SER A 117 7.74 -3.22 10.01
N GLU A 118 7.00 -2.99 11.10
CA GLU A 118 5.75 -2.21 11.07
C GLU A 118 6.06 -0.75 10.75
N VAL A 119 7.04 -0.17 11.44
CA VAL A 119 7.49 1.22 11.22
C VAL A 119 8.07 1.40 9.81
N GLY A 120 8.78 0.38 9.33
CA GLY A 120 9.34 0.35 7.98
C GLY A 120 8.29 0.34 6.86
N GLY A 121 7.04 -0.01 7.19
CA GLY A 121 5.96 -0.21 6.22
C GLY A 121 6.06 -1.53 5.45
N CYS A 122 6.77 -2.52 6.01
CA CYS A 122 6.82 -3.88 5.47
C CYS A 122 5.59 -4.67 5.90
N CYS A 123 5.59 -5.13 7.16
CA CYS A 123 4.87 -6.34 7.50
C CYS A 123 4.89 -6.64 9.00
N ILE A 124 3.85 -7.33 9.46
CA ILE A 124 3.69 -7.88 10.81
C ILE A 124 3.25 -9.34 10.62
N LEU A 125 3.84 -10.28 11.36
CA LEU A 125 3.45 -11.69 11.34
C LEU A 125 2.86 -12.07 12.69
N ASP A 126 1.68 -12.68 12.69
CA ASP A 126 0.99 -13.15 13.90
C ASP A 126 0.86 -12.07 15.00
N HIS A 127 0.72 -10.81 14.59
CA HIS A 127 0.67 -9.59 15.44
C HIS A 127 1.99 -9.14 16.06
N GLU A 128 3.12 -9.70 15.64
CA GLU A 128 4.46 -9.27 16.05
C GLU A 128 5.26 -8.76 14.83
N SER A 129 5.95 -7.63 15.00
CA SER A 129 6.84 -7.09 13.97
C SER A 129 8.10 -7.93 13.83
N PHE A 130 8.65 -7.98 12.63
CA PHE A 130 9.99 -8.49 12.42
C PHE A 130 11.03 -7.51 12.97
N THR A 131 12.09 -8.07 13.54
CA THR A 131 13.31 -7.36 13.91
C THR A 131 14.28 -7.34 12.73
N VAL A 132 14.87 -6.18 12.47
CA VAL A 132 15.88 -5.97 11.44
C VAL A 132 17.27 -6.34 11.93
N VAL A 133 18.02 -7.11 11.13
CA VAL A 133 19.41 -7.47 11.43
C VAL A 133 20.38 -6.47 10.79
N ASP A 134 20.23 -6.22 9.50
CA ASP A 134 21.16 -5.47 8.67
C ASP A 134 20.43 -4.66 7.59
N MET A 135 20.07 -3.41 7.92
CA MET A 135 19.46 -2.50 6.96
C MET A 135 20.52 -1.89 6.04
N ASN A 136 20.43 -2.17 4.75
CA ASN A 136 21.20 -1.50 3.71
C ASN A 136 20.29 -0.52 2.94
N ILE A 137 20.68 0.75 2.91
CA ILE A 137 19.92 1.82 2.26
C ILE A 137 20.82 2.52 1.25
N SER A 138 20.34 2.64 0.01
CA SER A 138 21.00 3.43 -1.03
C SER A 138 20.03 4.43 -1.63
N THR A 139 20.40 5.70 -1.63
CA THR A 139 19.54 6.82 -2.06
C THR A 139 19.80 7.24 -3.49
N ARG A 140 18.76 7.63 -4.20
CA ARG A 140 18.81 8.39 -5.45
C ARG A 140 18.33 9.81 -5.19
N VAL A 141 19.24 10.77 -5.24
CA VAL A 141 18.94 12.18 -4.98
C VAL A 141 18.51 12.91 -6.25
N PRO A 142 17.76 14.02 -6.15
CA PRO A 142 17.46 14.89 -7.29
C PRO A 142 18.73 15.42 -7.97
N SER A 143 18.63 15.83 -9.24
CA SER A 143 19.73 16.46 -9.96
C SER A 143 20.12 17.81 -9.35
N ILE A 144 21.39 18.18 -9.41
CA ILE A 144 21.83 19.55 -9.08
C ILE A 144 21.25 20.57 -10.08
N GLY A 145 21.14 21.82 -9.66
CA GLY A 145 20.62 22.91 -10.49
C GLY A 145 19.36 23.56 -9.92
N PRO A 146 18.68 24.42 -10.70
CA PRO A 146 17.61 25.25 -10.18
C PRO A 146 16.45 24.47 -9.55
N VAL A 147 15.84 25.00 -8.49
CA VAL A 147 14.73 24.32 -7.79
C VAL A 147 13.44 24.23 -8.61
N TRP A 148 13.29 25.06 -9.64
CA TRP A 148 12.14 25.03 -10.55
C TRP A 148 12.22 23.92 -11.62
N ASP A 149 13.38 23.28 -11.80
CA ASP A 149 13.52 22.15 -12.73
C ASP A 149 13.04 20.84 -12.07
N ARG A 150 11.75 20.50 -12.26
CA ARG A 150 11.10 19.35 -11.60
C ARG A 150 10.92 18.13 -12.51
N ASN A 151 11.72 18.01 -13.57
CA ASN A 151 11.62 16.89 -14.51
C ASN A 151 12.48 15.66 -14.09
N GLY A 152 12.78 15.56 -12.80
CA GLY A 152 13.60 14.50 -12.21
C GLY A 152 12.80 13.54 -11.34
N THR A 153 13.54 12.59 -10.77
CA THR A 153 13.03 11.70 -9.72
C THR A 153 14.08 11.54 -8.63
N TRP A 154 13.59 11.24 -7.44
CA TRP A 154 14.38 10.87 -6.27
C TRP A 154 13.81 9.60 -5.66
N GLY A 155 14.47 9.03 -4.67
CA GLY A 155 13.99 7.83 -3.99
C GLY A 155 15.13 7.08 -3.32
N TRP A 156 14.89 5.82 -2.99
CA TRP A 156 15.89 4.98 -2.38
C TRP A 156 15.58 3.50 -2.61
N THR A 157 16.54 2.68 -2.19
CA THR A 157 16.45 1.23 -2.16
C THR A 157 16.73 0.77 -0.74
N GLU A 158 16.04 -0.28 -0.32
CA GLU A 158 16.25 -0.94 0.98
C GLU A 158 16.49 -2.42 0.72
N GLU A 159 17.39 -3.02 1.48
CA GLU A 159 17.60 -4.47 1.52
C GLU A 159 17.96 -4.86 2.96
N SER A 160 17.33 -5.92 3.48
CA SER A 160 17.59 -6.39 4.84
C SER A 160 17.16 -7.81 5.08
N THR A 161 17.85 -8.46 6.01
CA THR A 161 17.35 -9.66 6.68
C THR A 161 16.43 -9.28 7.83
N LEU A 162 15.30 -9.98 7.92
CA LEU A 162 14.27 -9.84 8.93
C LEU A 162 14.21 -11.12 9.77
N ILE A 163 14.05 -10.98 11.08
CA ILE A 163 13.82 -12.08 12.03
C ILE A 163 12.47 -11.87 12.69
N GLY A 164 11.60 -12.87 12.60
CA GLY A 164 10.27 -12.86 13.21
C GLY A 164 10.02 -14.14 14.00
N ALA A 165 8.82 -14.27 14.53
CA ALA A 165 8.36 -15.50 15.16
C ALA A 165 6.88 -15.75 14.85
N THR A 166 6.50 -17.02 14.77
CA THR A 166 5.11 -17.46 14.67
C THR A 166 4.54 -17.68 16.06
N ASP A 167 3.23 -17.51 16.20
CA ASP A 167 2.54 -17.80 17.45
C ASP A 167 2.12 -19.28 17.56
N SER A 168 1.27 -19.61 18.54
CA SER A 168 0.80 -20.99 18.78
C SER A 168 -0.31 -21.46 17.85
N ARG A 169 -0.87 -20.61 16.97
CA ARG A 169 -1.95 -20.98 16.04
C ARG A 169 -1.40 -21.76 14.85
N SER A 170 -2.28 -22.41 14.09
CA SER A 170 -1.93 -23.10 12.84
C SER A 170 -2.05 -22.19 11.62
N THR A 171 -3.05 -21.30 11.61
CA THR A 171 -3.23 -20.29 10.57
C THR A 171 -2.37 -19.07 10.89
N ARG A 172 -1.71 -18.53 9.87
CA ARG A 172 -0.81 -17.38 9.99
C ARG A 172 -1.48 -16.13 9.49
N LEU A 173 -1.18 -15.02 10.14
CA LEU A 173 -1.67 -13.71 9.73
C LEU A 173 -0.49 -12.82 9.34
N ILE A 174 -0.51 -12.35 8.10
CA ILE A 174 0.38 -11.31 7.63
C ILE A 174 -0.44 -10.02 7.58
N ASP A 175 -0.08 -9.03 8.39
CA ASP A 175 -0.67 -7.69 8.36
C ASP A 175 0.29 -6.73 7.66
N LEU A 176 -0.22 -6.02 6.65
CA LEU A 176 0.52 -4.96 5.96
C LEU A 176 0.07 -3.60 6.49
N PRO A 177 0.97 -2.80 7.09
CA PRO A 177 0.60 -1.48 7.61
C PRO A 177 0.05 -0.56 6.52
N ARG A 178 -1.03 0.16 6.86
CA ARG A 178 -1.54 1.31 6.08
C ARG A 178 -1.65 2.54 6.96
N VAL A 179 -0.51 3.20 7.16
CA VAL A 179 -0.40 4.41 7.98
C VAL A 179 -0.19 5.68 7.15
N GLY A 180 -0.20 5.55 5.81
CA GLY A 180 -0.01 6.68 4.89
C GLY A 180 1.45 6.99 4.60
N ASN A 181 2.34 6.01 4.76
CA ASN A 181 3.74 6.16 4.37
C ASN A 181 3.89 6.02 2.84
N VAL A 182 4.84 6.76 2.25
CA VAL A 182 5.11 6.73 0.82
C VAL A 182 5.51 5.36 0.29
N VAL A 183 6.14 4.53 1.12
CA VAL A 183 6.47 3.15 0.74
C VAL A 183 5.23 2.33 0.42
N GLU A 184 4.06 2.70 0.94
CA GLU A 184 2.79 2.02 0.71
C GLU A 184 2.16 2.35 -0.65
N GLU A 185 2.69 3.35 -1.35
CA GLU A 185 2.19 3.77 -2.67
C GLU A 185 2.68 2.86 -3.81
N ILE A 186 3.63 1.98 -3.52
CA ILE A 186 4.15 0.98 -4.45
C ILE A 186 3.72 -0.45 -4.07
N PRO A 187 3.52 -1.34 -5.06
CA PRO A 187 3.07 -2.70 -4.84
C PRO A 187 4.09 -3.51 -4.03
N LEU A 188 3.59 -4.42 -3.19
CA LEU A 188 4.38 -5.35 -2.40
C LEU A 188 4.11 -6.78 -2.85
N THR A 189 5.14 -7.49 -3.30
CA THR A 189 5.09 -8.92 -3.58
C THR A 189 5.50 -9.72 -2.35
N ILE A 190 4.70 -10.72 -2.00
CA ILE A 190 4.96 -11.64 -0.90
C ILE A 190 5.22 -13.02 -1.51
N ILE A 191 6.37 -13.60 -1.16
CA ILE A 191 6.77 -14.95 -1.55
C ILE A 191 6.78 -15.80 -0.28
N LEU A 192 5.93 -16.82 -0.27
CA LEU A 192 5.80 -17.77 0.82
C LEU A 192 6.78 -18.94 0.65
N PRO A 193 7.16 -19.62 1.76
CA PRO A 193 7.91 -20.86 1.70
C PRO A 193 7.11 -21.96 0.96
N MET A 194 7.82 -22.99 0.52
CA MET A 194 7.21 -24.12 -0.16
C MET A 194 6.12 -24.77 0.72
N ASN A 195 5.01 -25.20 0.10
CA ASN A 195 3.82 -25.78 0.75
C ASN A 195 2.95 -24.78 1.52
N TYR A 196 3.19 -23.48 1.43
CA TYR A 196 2.30 -22.47 1.99
C TYR A 196 1.61 -21.67 0.89
N GLU A 197 0.38 -21.26 1.16
CA GLU A 197 -0.46 -20.57 0.20
C GLU A 197 -1.31 -19.46 0.85
N PHE A 198 -1.70 -18.49 0.02
CA PHE A 198 -2.73 -17.53 0.34
C PHE A 198 -4.08 -18.23 0.53
N HIS A 199 -4.72 -18.00 1.69
CA HIS A 199 -6.07 -18.50 1.96
C HIS A 199 -7.14 -17.42 1.77
N TYR A 200 -6.94 -16.26 2.38
CA TYR A 200 -7.99 -15.23 2.42
C TYR A 200 -7.46 -13.84 2.75
N SER A 201 -8.13 -12.83 2.19
CA SER A 201 -8.09 -11.46 2.67
C SER A 201 -9.46 -10.82 2.44
N ALA A 202 -9.88 -9.94 3.34
CA ALA A 202 -11.08 -9.13 3.12
C ALA A 202 -10.92 -8.11 1.98
N MET A 203 -9.69 -7.85 1.56
CA MET A 203 -9.32 -6.93 0.47
C MET A 203 -8.71 -7.69 -0.71
N GLN A 204 -9.26 -8.87 -1.04
CA GLN A 204 -8.71 -9.71 -2.10
C GLN A 204 -8.69 -9.02 -3.47
N GLU A 205 -9.55 -8.03 -3.71
CA GLU A 205 -9.63 -7.26 -4.97
C GLU A 205 -8.36 -6.46 -5.31
N ILE A 206 -7.50 -6.20 -4.33
CA ILE A 206 -6.19 -5.55 -4.55
C ILE A 206 -5.02 -6.53 -4.52
N ILE A 207 -5.30 -7.84 -4.51
CA ILE A 207 -4.31 -8.91 -4.42
C ILE A 207 -4.39 -9.77 -5.69
N GLN A 208 -3.25 -9.99 -6.34
CA GLN A 208 -3.16 -10.76 -7.58
C GLN A 208 -1.89 -11.61 -7.60
N GLY A 209 -1.89 -12.68 -8.39
CA GLY A 209 -0.74 -13.58 -8.52
C GLY A 209 -1.15 -15.03 -8.27
N THR A 210 -0.23 -15.80 -7.71
CA THR A 210 -0.43 -17.21 -7.37
C THR A 210 -0.54 -17.38 -5.86
N PRO A 211 -1.07 -18.51 -5.36
CA PRO A 211 -1.21 -18.71 -3.92
C PRO A 211 0.13 -18.64 -3.15
N GLY A 212 1.24 -19.10 -3.72
CA GLY A 212 2.58 -19.04 -3.09
C GLY A 212 3.35 -17.74 -3.34
N GLU A 213 3.00 -16.99 -4.38
CA GLU A 213 3.62 -15.72 -4.75
C GLU A 213 2.56 -14.74 -5.25
N PHE A 214 2.25 -13.73 -4.45
CA PHE A 214 1.19 -12.76 -4.75
C PHE A 214 1.63 -11.33 -4.48
N THR A 215 1.10 -10.41 -5.28
CA THR A 215 1.33 -8.97 -5.20
C THR A 215 0.12 -8.26 -4.64
N VAL A 216 0.34 -7.38 -3.67
CA VAL A 216 -0.65 -6.52 -3.04
C VAL A 216 -0.46 -5.09 -3.52
N ASN A 217 -1.48 -4.54 -4.20
CA ASN A 217 -1.52 -3.14 -4.58
C ASN A 217 -2.04 -2.28 -3.42
N ARG A 218 -1.14 -1.93 -2.51
CA ARG A 218 -1.48 -1.24 -1.25
C ARG A 218 -2.08 0.16 -1.44
N SER A 219 -1.72 0.87 -2.52
CA SER A 219 -2.28 2.19 -2.84
C SER A 219 -3.77 2.13 -3.22
N ALA A 220 -4.26 0.98 -3.68
CA ALA A 220 -5.66 0.76 -4.03
C ALA A 220 -6.54 0.38 -2.83
N ALA A 221 -5.98 0.29 -1.61
CA ALA A 221 -6.74 -0.07 -0.42
C ALA A 221 -7.88 0.95 -0.15
N PRO A 222 -9.13 0.49 0.01
CA PRO A 222 -10.30 1.37 0.14
C PRO A 222 -10.41 2.04 1.52
N VAL A 223 -9.64 1.56 2.51
CA VAL A 223 -9.66 2.03 3.90
C VAL A 223 -8.24 2.20 4.44
N ALA A 224 -8.07 3.19 5.32
CA ALA A 224 -6.82 3.43 6.04
C ALA A 224 -6.69 2.48 7.24
N SER A 225 -6.55 1.18 6.96
CA SER A 225 -6.32 0.14 7.96
C SER A 225 -5.43 -0.96 7.40
N ASN A 226 -4.79 -1.72 8.27
CA ASN A 226 -3.91 -2.81 7.86
C ASN A 226 -4.62 -3.78 6.91
N ILE A 227 -3.91 -4.19 5.86
CA ILE A 227 -4.36 -5.22 4.93
C ILE A 227 -3.98 -6.56 5.57
N ARG A 228 -4.98 -7.27 6.08
CA ARG A 228 -4.80 -8.58 6.71
C ARG A 228 -4.92 -9.69 5.69
N ILE A 229 -3.93 -10.57 5.67
CA ILE A 229 -3.86 -11.74 4.81
C ILE A 229 -3.66 -12.96 5.68
N SER A 230 -4.51 -13.97 5.51
CA SER A 230 -4.29 -15.28 6.12
C SER A 230 -3.57 -16.21 5.16
N VAL A 231 -2.51 -16.84 5.62
CA VAL A 231 -1.77 -17.87 4.89
C VAL A 231 -1.75 -19.16 5.70
N GLY A 232 -1.62 -20.29 5.01
CA GLY A 232 -1.62 -21.61 5.62
C GLY A 232 -0.97 -22.64 4.72
N GLU A 233 -0.91 -23.88 5.19
CA GLU A 233 -0.45 -24.99 4.35
C GLU A 233 -1.34 -25.14 3.12
N ASN A 234 -0.72 -25.53 2.01
CA ASN A 234 -1.38 -25.81 0.76
C ASN A 234 -2.42 -26.92 0.95
N SER A 235 -3.66 -26.61 0.61
CA SER A 235 -4.76 -27.55 0.66
C SER A 235 -4.89 -28.31 -0.66
N ASP A 236 -5.29 -29.59 -0.59
CA ASP A 236 -5.63 -30.34 -1.80
C ASP A 236 -6.86 -29.72 -2.48
N PRO A 237 -6.91 -29.64 -3.82
CA PRO A 237 -8.05 -29.09 -4.52
C PRO A 237 -9.32 -29.88 -4.24
N HIS A 238 -10.44 -29.17 -4.11
CA HIS A 238 -11.73 -29.78 -3.88
C HIS A 238 -12.48 -30.02 -5.19
N SER A 239 -12.70 -31.28 -5.54
CA SER A 239 -13.55 -31.65 -6.68
C SER A 239 -15.01 -31.81 -6.25
N PHE A 240 -15.90 -31.08 -6.90
CA PHE A 240 -17.35 -31.22 -6.75
C PHE A 240 -17.93 -31.85 -8.00
N VAL A 241 -18.82 -32.83 -7.83
CA VAL A 241 -19.57 -33.43 -8.92
C VAL A 241 -21.04 -33.36 -8.58
N GLN A 242 -21.82 -32.68 -9.41
CA GLN A 242 -23.26 -32.57 -9.26
C GLN A 242 -23.96 -33.19 -10.46
N ARG A 243 -25.09 -33.85 -10.19
CA ARG A 243 -25.95 -34.37 -11.25
C ARG A 243 -26.87 -33.27 -11.74
N ILE A 244 -26.90 -33.03 -13.05
CA ILE A 244 -27.85 -32.12 -13.67
C ILE A 244 -29.18 -32.88 -13.83
N SER A 245 -30.05 -32.82 -12.82
CA SER A 245 -31.38 -33.42 -12.86
C SER A 245 -32.34 -32.81 -11.83
N ASP A 246 -33.63 -32.70 -12.15
CA ASP A 246 -34.67 -32.16 -11.26
C ASP A 246 -35.23 -33.16 -10.22
N GLY A 247 -34.45 -34.15 -9.78
CA GLY A 247 -34.93 -35.15 -8.82
C GLY A 247 -33.83 -35.90 -8.10
N SER A 248 -34.19 -36.78 -7.16
CA SER A 248 -33.25 -37.60 -6.36
C SER A 248 -33.02 -39.02 -6.92
N GLN A 249 -33.71 -39.41 -7.99
CA GLN A 249 -33.64 -40.75 -8.58
C GLN A 249 -32.85 -40.75 -9.89
N VAL A 250 -32.14 -41.85 -10.20
CA VAL A 250 -31.42 -42.03 -11.48
C VAL A 250 -32.38 -42.72 -12.47
N PRO A 251 -32.62 -42.16 -13.66
CA PRO A 251 -33.46 -42.81 -14.66
C PRO A 251 -32.77 -44.05 -15.26
N LEU A 252 -33.55 -45.10 -15.49
CA LEU A 252 -33.06 -46.40 -15.98
C LEU A 252 -32.68 -46.36 -17.47
N ASP A 253 -33.47 -45.64 -18.27
CA ASP A 253 -33.42 -45.69 -19.74
C ASP A 253 -33.09 -44.35 -20.39
N SER A 254 -32.60 -43.37 -19.62
CA SER A 254 -32.15 -42.09 -20.16
C SER A 254 -30.75 -41.71 -19.67
N PRO A 255 -29.94 -41.05 -20.52
CA PRO A 255 -28.62 -40.60 -20.12
C PRO A 255 -28.72 -39.61 -18.96
N THR A 256 -27.83 -39.79 -17.98
CA THR A 256 -27.68 -38.88 -16.84
C THR A 256 -26.44 -38.02 -17.08
N THR A 257 -26.60 -36.70 -17.01
CA THR A 257 -25.50 -35.75 -17.15
C THR A 257 -24.98 -35.35 -15.77
N TYR A 258 -23.67 -35.34 -15.61
CA TYR A 258 -22.99 -34.81 -14.43
C TYR A 258 -22.14 -33.63 -14.85
N GLU A 259 -22.07 -32.63 -13.99
CA GLU A 259 -21.17 -31.50 -14.09
C GLU A 259 -20.16 -31.61 -12.94
N GLY A 260 -18.89 -31.53 -13.28
CA GLY A 260 -17.80 -31.47 -12.32
C GLY A 260 -17.18 -30.08 -12.35
N TYR A 261 -16.91 -29.51 -11.17
CA TYR A 261 -16.05 -28.35 -11.05
C TYR A 261 -14.98 -28.62 -9.99
N CYS A 262 -13.77 -28.14 -10.26
CA CYS A 262 -12.67 -28.17 -9.32
C CYS A 262 -12.57 -26.78 -8.71
N GLN A 263 -12.59 -26.71 -7.39
CA GLN A 263 -12.30 -25.48 -6.68
C GLN A 263 -10.92 -25.63 -6.04
N ASP A 264 -9.99 -24.85 -6.55
CA ASP A 264 -8.67 -24.65 -5.94
C ASP A 264 -8.65 -23.34 -5.13
N SER A 265 -7.49 -23.05 -4.55
CA SER A 265 -7.13 -21.91 -3.73
C SER A 265 -7.60 -20.56 -4.31
N ALA A 266 -7.76 -19.59 -3.39
CA ALA A 266 -8.53 -18.37 -3.64
C ALA A 266 -7.99 -17.47 -4.78
N LEU A 267 -6.71 -17.62 -5.14
CA LEU A 267 -6.05 -16.84 -6.20
C LEU A 267 -5.93 -17.58 -7.55
N GLU A 268 -6.19 -18.89 -7.62
CA GLU A 268 -6.11 -19.62 -8.89
C GLU A 268 -7.34 -19.44 -9.77
N ASN A 269 -8.45 -18.93 -9.22
CA ASN A 269 -9.72 -18.75 -9.94
C ASN A 269 -9.86 -17.39 -10.63
N THR A 270 -8.76 -16.76 -11.07
CA THR A 270 -8.84 -15.53 -11.88
C THR A 270 -8.93 -15.86 -13.38
N GLN A 271 -10.19 -16.04 -13.83
CA GLN A 271 -10.69 -16.07 -15.22
C GLN A 271 -10.21 -17.18 -16.17
#